data_AF-A0A1V4AYV4-F1
#
_entry.id   AF-A0A1V4AYV4-F1
#
_cell.length_a   1.000
_cell.length_b   1.000
_cell.length_c   1.000
_cell.angle_alpha   90.00
_cell.angle_beta   90.00
_cell.angle_gamma   90.00
#
_symmetry.space_group_name_H-M   'P 1'
#
loop_
_entity.id
_entity.type
_entity.pdbx_description
1 polymer ?
#
loop_
_entity_poly.entity_id
_entity_poly.type
_entity_poly.pdbx_seq_one_letter_code
_entity_poly.pdbx_strand_id
1 'polypeptide(L)'
;MIKLAFVFRQAPHGTSSSREGLDALLAATAFCNEDEIAVFFLEDGVLNLLTQQQPAMILQKDFIPTFKLLDLYDIEQRYICQQSCEKYQLTNEDLIISGEKIDRTLLMQKLNQAEKILTF
;
A
#
# COMPACT_ATOMS: atom_id res chain seq x y z
N MET A 1 0.84 5.38 -17.78
CA MET A 1 -0.61 5.03 -17.71
C MET A 1 -0.71 3.91 -16.70
N ILE A 2 -1.64 3.95 -15.75
CA ILE A 2 -1.72 2.90 -14.73
C ILE A 2 -2.22 1.61 -15.38
N LYS A 3 -1.39 0.58 -15.42
CA LYS A 3 -1.76 -0.75 -15.91
C LYS A 3 -2.29 -1.60 -14.77
N LEU A 4 -1.55 -1.62 -13.65
CA LEU A 4 -1.90 -2.38 -12.46
C LEU A 4 -2.05 -1.45 -11.26
N ALA A 5 -3.22 -1.46 -10.65
CA ALA A 5 -3.46 -0.86 -9.35
C ALA A 5 -3.52 -1.94 -8.26
N PHE A 6 -2.64 -1.84 -7.27
CA PHE A 6 -2.66 -2.65 -6.06
C PHE A 6 -3.32 -1.88 -4.93
N VAL A 7 -4.37 -2.44 -4.36
CA VAL A 7 -5.24 -1.75 -3.40
C VAL A 7 -5.24 -2.50 -2.07
N PHE A 8 -4.59 -1.93 -1.07
CA PHE A 8 -4.58 -2.43 0.31
C PHE A 8 -5.71 -1.79 1.10
N ARG A 9 -6.67 -2.60 1.54
CA ARG A 9 -7.86 -2.21 2.33
C ARG A 9 -7.90 -2.82 3.72
N GLN A 10 -7.15 -3.89 3.96
CA GLN A 10 -7.15 -4.62 5.23
C GLN A 10 -5.97 -4.22 6.13
N ALA A 11 -6.19 -4.21 7.45
CA ALA A 11 -5.12 -4.07 8.43
C ALA A 11 -4.08 -5.22 8.31
N PRO A 12 -2.81 -4.97 8.67
CA PRO A 12 -1.80 -6.03 8.66
C PRO A 12 -2.07 -7.09 9.73
N HIS A 13 -1.49 -8.28 9.54
CA HIS A 13 -1.41 -9.40 10.50
C HIS A 13 -2.72 -10.12 10.87
N GLY A 14 -3.89 -9.51 10.66
CA GLY A 14 -5.19 -10.17 10.90
C GLY A 14 -5.49 -11.29 9.89
N THR A 15 -5.01 -11.13 8.65
CA THR A 15 -5.04 -12.13 7.58
C THR A 15 -3.70 -12.08 6.83
N SER A 16 -3.44 -13.05 5.95
CA SER A 16 -2.26 -13.01 5.07
C SER A 16 -2.43 -12.06 3.86
N SER A 17 -3.60 -11.42 3.70
CA SER A 17 -3.98 -10.67 2.50
C SER A 17 -2.98 -9.56 2.16
N SER A 18 -2.62 -8.72 3.13
CA SER A 18 -1.67 -7.61 2.90
C SER A 18 -0.25 -8.10 2.59
N ARG A 19 0.18 -9.22 3.19
CA ARG A 19 1.48 -9.82 2.88
C ARG A 19 1.50 -10.37 1.45
N GLU A 20 0.48 -11.15 1.10
CA GLU A 20 0.35 -11.75 -0.24
C GLU A 20 0.16 -10.68 -1.32
N GLY A 21 -0.55 -9.59 -1.01
CA GLY A 21 -0.68 -8.45 -1.90
C GLY A 21 0.64 -7.74 -2.15
N LEU A 22 1.48 -7.59 -1.13
CA LEU A 22 2.83 -7.04 -1.29
C LEU A 22 3.72 -7.98 -2.11
N ASP A 23 3.66 -9.29 -1.86
CA ASP A 23 4.40 -10.27 -2.66
C ASP A 23 3.96 -10.24 -4.14
N ALA A 24 2.65 -10.14 -4.41
CA ALA A 24 2.11 -10.02 -5.76
C ALA A 24 2.53 -8.72 -6.45
N LEU A 25 2.53 -7.60 -5.71
CA LEU A 25 3.02 -6.31 -6.19
C LEU A 25 4.48 -6.39 -6.60
N LEU A 26 5.34 -6.96 -5.74
CA LEU A 26 6.76 -7.11 -6.03
C LEU A 26 7.03 -8.10 -7.15
N ALA A 27 6.20 -9.14 -7.32
CA ALA A 27 6.31 -10.04 -8.47
C ALA A 27 5.91 -9.34 -9.78
N ALA A 28 4.95 -8.40 -9.73
CA ALA A 28 4.49 -7.68 -10.92
C ALA A 28 5.57 -6.74 -11.50
N THR A 29 6.53 -6.28 -10.69
CA THR A 29 7.65 -5.45 -11.18
C THR A 29 8.57 -6.19 -12.15
N ALA A 30 8.51 -7.53 -12.21
CA ALA A 30 9.22 -8.31 -13.22
C ALA A 30 8.58 -8.23 -14.62
N PHE A 31 7.35 -7.72 -14.74
CA PHE A 31 6.57 -7.73 -15.98
C PHE A 31 5.96 -6.38 -16.38
N CYS A 32 5.98 -5.40 -15.47
CA CYS A 32 5.48 -4.05 -15.70
C CYS A 32 6.57 -3.07 -15.29
N ASN A 33 6.65 -1.95 -16.00
CA ASN A 33 7.54 -0.85 -15.61
C ASN A 33 6.98 -0.18 -14.34
N GLU A 34 7.86 0.49 -13.60
CA GLU A 34 7.56 1.18 -12.35
C GLU A 34 6.45 2.24 -12.49
N ASP A 35 6.37 2.91 -13.65
CA ASP A 35 5.36 3.92 -13.99
C ASP A 35 4.01 3.34 -14.46
N GLU A 36 3.95 2.01 -14.64
CA GLU A 36 2.72 1.28 -14.94
C GLU A 36 2.02 0.74 -13.68
N ILE A 37 2.70 0.76 -12.53
CA ILE A 37 2.20 0.25 -11.25
C ILE A 37 1.80 1.41 -10.34
N ALA A 38 0.60 1.34 -9.77
CA ALA A 38 0.15 2.25 -8.73
C ALA A 38 -0.32 1.49 -7.48
N VAL A 39 -0.04 2.05 -6.31
CA VAL A 39 -0.27 1.42 -5.01
C VAL A 39 -1.17 2.32 -4.18
N PHE A 40 -2.25 1.76 -3.64
CA PHE A 40 -3.29 2.50 -2.95
C PHE A 40 -3.49 1.94 -1.54
N PHE A 41 -3.47 2.81 -0.54
CA PHE A 41 -3.77 2.48 0.85
C PHE A 41 -5.03 3.22 1.28
N LEU A 42 -6.08 2.50 1.64
CA LEU A 42 -7.34 3.09 2.10
C LEU A 42 -8.03 2.21 3.14
N GLU A 43 -9.03 2.77 3.82
CA GLU A 43 -9.73 2.10 4.92
C GLU A 43 -8.74 1.65 6.00
N ASP A 44 -8.75 0.39 6.40
CA ASP A 44 -7.84 -0.13 7.42
C ASP A 44 -6.46 -0.47 6.80
N GLY A 45 -6.35 -0.45 5.48
CA GLY A 45 -5.12 -0.67 4.73
C GLY A 45 -4.02 0.34 5.01
N VAL A 46 -4.36 1.55 5.46
CA VAL A 46 -3.36 2.55 5.89
C VAL A 46 -2.55 2.09 7.11
N LEU A 47 -3.06 1.12 7.89
CA LEU A 47 -2.34 0.56 9.03
C LEU A 47 -1.14 -0.30 8.60
N ASN A 48 -1.09 -0.76 7.34
CA ASN A 48 0.11 -1.40 6.80
C ASN A 48 1.32 -0.47 6.75
N LEU A 49 1.09 0.84 6.79
CA LEU A 49 2.15 1.84 6.70
C LEU A 49 2.79 2.14 8.05
N LEU A 50 2.20 1.72 9.18
CA LEU A 50 2.73 2.04 10.50
C LEU A 50 4.14 1.46 10.69
N THR A 51 5.07 2.29 11.18
CA THR A 51 6.40 1.83 11.59
C THR A 51 6.37 1.07 12.92
N GLN A 52 7.48 0.42 13.27
CA GLN A 52 7.72 -0.18 14.60
C GLN A 52 6.70 -1.26 15.02
N GLN A 53 6.09 -1.95 14.04
CA GLN A 53 5.20 -3.07 14.32
C GLN A 53 6.00 -4.26 14.89
N GLN A 54 5.39 -5.01 15.82
CA GLN A 54 6.05 -6.14 16.50
C GLN A 54 5.25 -7.45 16.33
N PRO A 55 5.08 -7.97 15.09
CA PRO A 55 4.27 -9.16 14.84
C PRO A 55 4.84 -10.45 15.45
N ALA A 56 6.10 -10.45 15.87
CA ALA A 56 6.68 -11.56 16.65
C ALA A 56 5.91 -11.84 17.95
N MET A 57 5.27 -10.83 18.55
CA MET A 57 4.43 -10.97 19.74
C MET A 57 3.18 -11.84 19.49
N ILE A 58 2.80 -12.02 18.22
CA ILE A 58 1.69 -12.88 17.79
C ILE A 58 2.17 -14.02 16.89
N LEU A 59 3.45 -14.40 16.99
CA LEU A 59 4.07 -15.52 16.27
C LEU A 59 4.06 -15.37 14.74
N GLN A 60 4.07 -14.13 14.22
CA GLN A 60 4.13 -13.85 12.78
C GLN A 60 5.46 -13.22 12.37
N LYS A 61 5.84 -13.45 11.10
CA LYS A 61 7.00 -12.79 10.48
C LYS A 61 6.67 -11.33 10.19
N ASP A 62 7.62 -10.43 10.46
CA ASP A 62 7.47 -9.03 10.09
C ASP A 62 7.68 -8.83 8.58
N PHE A 63 6.60 -8.47 7.88
CA PHE A 63 6.62 -8.15 6.45
C PHE A 63 6.53 -6.65 6.17
N ILE A 64 6.28 -5.81 7.19
CA ILE A 64 6.10 -4.38 7.02
C ILE A 64 7.35 -3.71 6.44
N PRO A 65 8.60 -4.05 6.86
CA PRO A 65 9.81 -3.50 6.26
C PRO A 65 9.93 -3.74 4.75
N THR A 66 9.28 -4.78 4.22
CA THR A 66 9.29 -5.11 2.79
C THR A 66 8.65 -4.01 1.94
N PHE A 67 7.75 -3.18 2.49
CA PHE A 67 7.20 -2.02 1.77
C PHE A 67 8.29 -1.02 1.34
N LYS A 68 9.44 -0.97 2.02
CA LYS A 68 10.57 -0.12 1.60
C LYS A 68 11.17 -0.55 0.26
N LEU A 69 10.91 -1.77 -0.20
CA LEU A 69 11.33 -2.19 -1.53
C LEU A 69 10.62 -1.39 -2.63
N LEU A 70 9.47 -0.78 -2.37
CA LEU A 70 8.84 0.11 -3.34
C LEU A 70 9.78 1.28 -3.71
N ASP A 71 10.62 1.75 -2.78
CA ASP A 71 11.64 2.78 -3.07
C ASP A 71 12.77 2.21 -3.92
N LEU A 72 13.18 0.96 -3.68
CA LEU A 72 14.24 0.30 -4.44
C LEU A 72 13.82 0.00 -5.89
N TYR A 73 12.53 -0.25 -6.10
CA TYR A 73 11.94 -0.51 -7.43
C TYR A 73 11.39 0.76 -8.09
N ASP A 74 11.70 1.95 -7.58
CA ASP A 74 11.28 3.25 -8.13
C ASP A 74 9.75 3.38 -8.35
N ILE A 75 8.93 2.66 -7.56
CA ILE A 75 7.47 2.73 -7.65
C ILE A 75 7.01 4.02 -6.98
N GLU A 76 6.85 5.11 -7.74
CA GLU A 76 6.50 6.43 -7.19
C GLU A 76 4.99 6.66 -7.00
N GLN A 77 4.15 5.96 -7.76
CA GLN A 77 2.69 6.16 -7.74
C GLN A 77 2.04 5.52 -6.51
N ARG A 78 2.25 6.12 -5.35
CA ARG A 78 1.73 5.66 -4.06
C ARG A 78 0.72 6.65 -3.53
N TYR A 79 -0.50 6.18 -3.30
CA TYR A 79 -1.61 7.01 -2.91
C TYR A 79 -2.18 6.53 -1.57
N ILE A 80 -2.37 7.48 -0.65
CA ILE A 80 -2.82 7.20 0.71
C ILE A 80 -4.11 7.98 0.94
N CYS A 81 -5.18 7.29 1.33
CA CYS A 81 -6.46 7.92 1.62
C CYS A 81 -6.36 8.81 2.86
N GLN A 82 -6.50 10.13 2.65
CA GLN A 82 -6.39 11.13 3.71
C GLN A 82 -7.40 10.88 4.84
N GLN A 83 -8.68 10.64 4.50
CA GLN A 83 -9.72 10.39 5.51
C GLN A 83 -9.46 9.13 6.33
N SER A 84 -8.80 8.13 5.74
CA SER A 84 -8.42 6.91 6.45
C SER A 84 -7.27 7.17 7.42
N CYS A 85 -6.27 7.97 7.04
CA CYS A 85 -5.26 8.44 7.99
C CYS A 85 -5.88 9.22 9.14
N GLU A 86 -6.81 10.14 8.85
CA GLU A 86 -7.49 10.96 9.87
C GLU A 86 -8.28 10.11 10.87
N LYS A 87 -9.00 9.07 10.40
CA LYS A 87 -9.71 8.10 11.26
C LYS A 87 -8.80 7.48 12.33
N TYR A 88 -7.54 7.19 11.97
CA TYR A 88 -6.55 6.56 12.84
C TYR A 88 -5.51 7.54 13.41
N GLN A 89 -5.68 8.84 13.17
CA GLN A 89 -4.77 9.91 13.61
C GLN A 89 -3.31 9.70 13.14
N LEU A 90 -3.14 9.18 11.92
CA LEU A 90 -1.81 8.90 11.35
C LEU A 90 -1.18 10.15 10.74
N THR A 91 0.02 10.47 11.21
CA THR A 91 0.87 11.54 10.66
C THR A 91 1.77 11.00 9.54
N ASN A 92 2.70 11.79 9.02
CA ASN A 92 3.70 11.30 8.06
C ASN A 92 4.86 10.58 8.76
N GLU A 93 5.16 10.95 10.00
CA GLU A 93 6.26 10.37 10.79
C GLU A 93 5.96 8.91 11.20
N ASP A 94 4.68 8.56 11.26
CA ASP A 94 4.23 7.21 11.54
C ASP A 94 4.45 6.23 10.38
N LEU A 95 4.65 6.73 9.15
CA LEU A 95 4.60 5.94 7.93
C LEU A 95 5.98 5.42 7.52
N ILE A 96 6.06 4.13 7.18
CA ILE A 96 7.30 3.46 6.79
C ILE A 96 7.79 3.84 5.38
N ILE A 97 6.85 4.28 4.54
CA ILE A 97 7.11 4.78 3.19
C ILE A 97 6.29 6.05 2.98
N SER A 98 6.80 6.93 2.11
CA SER A 98 6.06 8.12 1.67
C SER A 98 5.05 7.78 0.58
N GLY A 99 4.00 8.59 0.49
CA GLY A 99 2.99 8.53 -0.57
C GLY A 99 2.16 9.80 -0.59
N GLU A 100 1.53 10.09 -1.74
CA GLU A 100 0.66 11.24 -1.90
C GLU A 100 -0.63 11.01 -1.11
N LYS A 101 -0.85 11.80 -0.05
CA LYS A 101 -2.11 11.80 0.71
C LYS A 101 -3.16 12.55 -0.10
N ILE A 102 -4.19 11.83 -0.53
CA ILE A 102 -5.27 12.36 -1.37
C ILE A 102 -6.63 12.02 -0.78
N ASP A 103 -7.64 12.83 -1.11
CA ASP A 103 -9.01 12.54 -0.70
C ASP A 103 -9.58 11.31 -1.43
N ARG A 104 -10.63 10.73 -0.86
CA ARG A 104 -11.31 9.56 -1.43
C ARG A 104 -11.83 9.78 -2.85
N THR A 105 -12.20 11.00 -3.22
CA THR A 105 -12.73 11.31 -4.57
C THR A 105 -11.61 11.20 -5.61
N LEU A 106 -10.48 11.85 -5.37
CA LEU A 106 -9.30 11.79 -6.22
C LEU A 106 -8.70 10.38 -6.27
N LEU A 107 -8.73 9.66 -5.15
CA LEU A 107 -8.30 8.26 -5.08
C LEU A 107 -9.12 7.38 -6.04
N MET A 108 -10.44 7.51 -6.03
CA MET A 108 -11.32 6.78 -6.96
C MET A 108 -11.12 7.20 -8.41
N GLN A 109 -10.87 8.49 -8.67
CA GLN A 109 -10.55 8.99 -10.01
C GLN A 109 -9.25 8.38 -10.55
N LYS A 110 -8.19 8.27 -9.73
CA LYS A 110 -6.93 7.61 -10.12
C LYS A 110 -7.13 6.10 -10.32
N LEU A 111 -7.88 5.43 -9.45
CA LEU A 111 -8.19 4.00 -9.62
C LEU A 111 -8.94 3.71 -10.93
N ASN A 112 -9.84 4.59 -11.36
CA ASN A 112 -10.56 4.45 -12.64
C ASN A 112 -9.64 4.54 -13.88
N GLN A 113 -8.40 5.02 -13.73
CA GLN A 113 -7.42 5.05 -14.82
C GLN A 113 -6.66 3.73 -14.96
N ALA A 114 -6.81 2.81 -14.01
CA ALA A 114 -6.12 1.53 -14.03
C ALA A 114 -6.79 0.53 -14.98
N GLU A 115 -6.00 -0.18 -15.79
CA GLU A 115 -6.53 -1.27 -16.62
C GLU A 115 -7.01 -2.47 -15.80
N LYS A 116 -6.31 -2.77 -14.69
CA LYS A 116 -6.63 -3.83 -13.74
C LYS A 116 -6.44 -3.36 -12.31
N ILE A 117 -7.31 -3.85 -11.43
CA ILE A 117 -7.30 -3.56 -9.99
C ILE A 117 -7.19 -4.89 -9.24
N LEU A 118 -6.18 -5.03 -8.39
CA LEU A 118 -6.01 -6.15 -7.47
C LEU A 118 -6.22 -5.62 -6.05
N THR A 119 -7.17 -6.18 -5.32
CA THR A 119 -7.54 -5.71 -3.97
C THR A 119 -7.18 -6.76 -2.92
N PHE A 120 -6.54 -6.29 -1.86
CA PHE A 120 -6.04 -7.06 -0.74
C PHE A 120 -6.46 -6.45 0.60
#